data_AF-A0A661L054-F1
#
_entry.id   AF-A0A661L054-F1
#
_cell.length_a   1.000
_cell.length_b   1.000
_cell.length_c   1.000
_cell.angle_alpha   90.00
_cell.angle_beta   90.00
_cell.angle_gamma   90.00
#
_symmetry.space_group_name_H-M   'P 1'
#
loop_
_entity.id
_entity.type
_entity.pdbx_description
1 polymer ?
#
loop_
_entity_poly.entity_id
_entity_poly.type
_entity_poly.pdbx_seq_one_letter_code
_entity_poly.pdbx_strand_id
1 'polypeptide(L)'
;MWEAEVEKDKPLKWQEERERSREQALAKHHELHKLYKENPFVFEMKRKKAIEDLINSAQDPELRKRLWDMQRRWDQRMRSAGSAHNRFILAQTLFWDHLVNEWVPTLQEIRNQLQGLHGIVSTKTNSSG
;
A
#
# COMPACT_ATOMS: atom_id res chain seq x y z
N MET A 1 -5.28 -0.50 51.55
CA MET A 1 -6.34 -0.28 50.56
C MET A 1 -5.97 0.95 49.77
N TRP A 2 -5.33 0.78 48.60
CA TRP A 2 -5.30 1.72 47.48
C TRP A 2 -5.04 0.86 46.25
N GLU A 3 -6.09 0.71 45.45
CA GLU A 3 -6.14 -0.11 44.26
C GLU A 3 -5.26 0.54 43.18
N ALA A 4 -4.26 -0.20 42.69
CA ALA A 4 -3.59 0.16 41.47
C ALA A 4 -4.58 -0.10 40.33
N GLU A 5 -5.36 0.92 39.96
CA GLU A 5 -6.09 0.96 38.70
C GLU A 5 -5.06 0.89 37.58
N VAL A 6 -4.78 -0.33 37.13
CA VAL A 6 -4.08 -0.57 35.87
C VAL A 6 -4.95 0.06 34.80
N GLU A 7 -4.49 1.20 34.28
CA GLU A 7 -5.04 1.99 33.18
C GLU A 7 -5.24 1.08 31.94
N LYS A 8 -6.35 0.33 31.94
CA LYS A 8 -6.63 -0.78 31.01
C LYS A 8 -7.13 -0.33 29.64
N ASP A 9 -7.36 0.97 29.45
CA ASP A 9 -8.10 1.53 28.32
C ASP A 9 -7.29 2.46 27.41
N LYS A 10 -5.97 2.58 27.59
CA LYS A 10 -5.16 3.37 26.66
C LYS A 10 -4.89 2.57 25.38
N PRO A 11 -5.38 2.99 24.19
CA PRO A 11 -5.03 2.33 22.95
C PRO A 11 -3.51 2.36 22.78
N LEU A 12 -2.95 1.23 22.36
CA LEU A 12 -1.52 1.13 22.12
C LEU A 12 -1.15 2.18 21.06
N LYS A 13 0.01 2.84 21.17
CA LYS A 13 0.44 3.90 20.22
C LYS A 13 0.27 3.53 18.74
N TRP A 14 0.45 2.26 18.38
CA TRP A 14 0.27 1.78 17.02
C TRP A 14 -1.20 1.79 16.55
N GLN A 15 -2.17 1.63 17.46
CA GLN A 15 -3.60 1.71 17.16
C GLN A 15 -3.99 3.16 16.84
N GLU A 16 -3.51 4.11 17.64
CA GLU A 16 -3.71 5.55 17.40
C GLU A 16 -3.07 5.99 16.07
N GLU A 17 -1.85 5.54 15.77
CA GLU A 17 -1.18 5.80 14.50
C GLU A 17 -1.94 5.20 13.31
N ARG A 18 -2.46 3.99 13.48
CA ARG A 18 -3.28 3.31 12.46
C ARG A 18 -4.60 4.05 12.20
N GLU A 19 -5.28 4.52 13.25
CA GLU A 19 -6.52 5.30 13.10
C GLU A 19 -6.24 6.64 12.42
N ARG A 20 -5.20 7.36 12.83
CA ARG A 20 -4.79 8.61 12.19
C ARG A 20 -4.45 8.41 10.71
N SER A 21 -3.71 7.34 10.38
CA SER A 21 -3.37 7.00 9.00
C SER A 21 -4.64 6.69 8.18
N ARG A 22 -5.62 6.00 8.77
CA ARG A 22 -6.90 5.71 8.14
C ARG A 22 -7.71 6.97 7.88
N GLU A 23 -7.81 7.87 8.83
CA GLU A 23 -8.52 9.15 8.67
C GLU A 23 -7.90 10.00 7.57
N GLN A 24 -6.57 10.10 7.54
CA GLN A 24 -5.84 10.82 6.49
C GLN A 24 -6.08 10.20 5.11
N ALA A 25 -6.06 8.86 5.02
CA ALA A 25 -6.32 8.16 3.77
C ALA A 25 -7.76 8.40 3.28
N LEU A 26 -8.75 8.37 4.19
CA LEU A 26 -10.15 8.62 3.88
C LEU A 26 -10.39 10.07 3.45
N ALA A 27 -9.82 11.05 4.15
CA ALA A 27 -9.92 12.46 3.79
C ALA A 27 -9.31 12.71 2.40
N LYS A 28 -8.11 12.19 2.15
CA LYS A 28 -7.45 12.28 0.84
C LYS A 28 -8.26 11.62 -0.27
N HIS A 29 -8.84 10.45 0.00
CA HIS A 29 -9.73 9.77 -0.95
C HIS A 29 -10.96 10.63 -1.27
N HIS A 30 -11.59 11.22 -0.25
CA HIS A 30 -12.75 12.08 -0.42
C HIS A 30 -12.44 13.32 -1.28
N GLU A 31 -11.31 13.98 -1.03
CA GLU A 31 -10.85 15.12 -1.83
C GLU A 31 -10.59 14.74 -3.29
N LEU A 32 -9.90 13.62 -3.53
CA LEU A 32 -9.61 13.13 -4.88
C LEU A 32 -10.89 12.73 -5.62
N HIS A 33 -11.83 12.10 -4.93
CA HIS A 33 -13.13 11.73 -5.49
C HIS A 33 -13.97 12.97 -5.84
N LYS A 34 -13.94 13.99 -4.99
CA LYS A 34 -14.56 15.29 -5.30
C LYS A 34 -13.96 15.90 -6.56
N LEU A 35 -12.63 15.94 -6.66
CA LEU A 35 -11.94 16.43 -7.86
C LEU A 35 -12.26 15.61 -9.10
N TYR A 36 -12.38 14.29 -8.99
CA TYR A 36 -12.75 13.44 -10.12
C TYR A 36 -14.14 13.79 -10.68
N LYS A 37 -15.10 14.10 -9.80
CA LYS A 37 -16.47 14.47 -10.21
C LYS A 37 -16.57 15.91 -10.72
N GLU A 38 -15.90 16.85 -10.05
CA GLU A 38 -16.07 18.28 -10.31
C GLU A 38 -15.07 18.82 -11.33
N ASN A 39 -13.83 18.32 -11.34
CA ASN A 39 -12.78 18.77 -12.24
C ASN A 39 -11.84 17.60 -12.67
N PRO A 40 -12.27 16.79 -13.65
CA PRO A 40 -11.52 15.62 -14.11
C PRO A 40 -10.10 15.95 -14.60
N PHE A 41 -9.89 17.15 -15.17
CA PHE A 41 -8.59 17.58 -15.66
C PHE A 41 -7.60 17.77 -14.50
N VAL A 42 -8.00 18.51 -13.46
CA VAL A 42 -7.16 18.73 -12.27
C VAL A 42 -6.90 17.41 -11.54
N PHE A 43 -7.88 16.51 -11.50
CA PHE A 43 -7.69 15.16 -10.97
C PHE A 43 -6.59 14.41 -11.72
N GLU A 44 -6.66 14.34 -13.05
CA GLU A 44 -5.65 13.63 -13.85
C GLU A 44 -4.25 14.25 -13.71
N MET A 45 -4.16 15.58 -13.61
CA MET A 45 -2.90 16.26 -13.36
C MET A 45 -2.30 15.86 -12.00
N LYS A 46 -3.12 15.88 -10.93
CA LYS A 46 -2.67 15.45 -9.59
C LYS A 46 -2.29 13.97 -9.57
N ARG A 47 -3.04 13.10 -10.25
CA ARG A 47 -2.73 11.67 -10.36
C ARG A 47 -1.37 11.44 -11.00
N LYS A 48 -1.09 12.09 -12.13
CA LYS A 48 0.20 11.98 -12.82
C LYS A 48 1.35 12.47 -11.95
N LYS A 49 1.19 13.63 -11.31
CA LYS A 49 2.20 14.18 -10.41
C LYS A 49 2.50 13.25 -9.24
N ALA A 50 1.46 12.66 -8.61
CA ALA A 50 1.66 11.72 -7.53
C ALA A 50 2.43 10.46 -7.94
N ILE A 51 2.20 9.95 -9.16
CA ILE A 51 2.95 8.82 -9.72
C ILE A 51 4.40 9.23 -9.99
N GLU A 52 4.60 10.40 -10.61
CA GLU A 52 5.94 10.92 -10.91
C GLU A 52 6.76 11.14 -9.63
N ASP A 53 6.18 11.78 -8.61
CA ASP A 53 6.82 12.01 -7.31
C ASP A 53 7.19 10.67 -6.64
N LEU A 54 6.32 9.66 -6.71
CA LEU A 54 6.59 8.31 -6.20
C LEU A 54 7.77 7.66 -6.94
N ILE A 55 7.77 7.68 -8.27
CA ILE A 55 8.83 7.07 -9.07
C ILE A 55 10.16 7.79 -8.83
N ASN A 56 10.16 9.12 -8.76
CA ASN A 56 11.35 9.92 -8.53
C ASN A 56 11.88 9.83 -7.09
N SER A 57 11.03 9.44 -6.12
CA SER A 57 11.47 9.18 -4.73
C SER A 57 12.34 7.92 -4.59
N ALA A 58 12.32 7.01 -5.58
CA ALA A 58 13.20 5.85 -5.59
C ALA A 58 14.66 6.28 -5.73
N GLN A 59 15.49 5.93 -4.73
CA GLN A 59 16.91 6.29 -4.70
C GLN A 59 17.71 5.58 -5.80
N ASP A 60 17.39 4.32 -6.07
CA ASP A 60 18.04 3.50 -7.09
C ASP A 60 17.61 3.92 -8.51
N PRO A 61 18.55 4.33 -9.38
CA PRO A 61 18.26 4.65 -10.79
C PRO A 61 17.68 3.47 -11.58
N GLU A 62 18.10 2.23 -11.31
CA GLU A 62 17.55 1.06 -12.00
C GLU A 62 16.09 0.83 -11.62
N LEU A 63 15.78 0.86 -10.33
CA LEU A 63 14.40 0.80 -9.83
C LEU A 63 13.54 1.90 -10.46
N ARG A 64 14.04 3.13 -10.52
CA ARG A 64 13.34 4.25 -11.16
C ARG A 64 13.00 3.97 -12.62
N LYS A 65 13.96 3.43 -13.38
CA LYS A 65 13.74 3.02 -14.77
C LYS A 65 12.65 1.93 -14.87
N ARG A 66 12.73 0.89 -14.03
CA ARG A 66 11.73 -0.20 -14.00
C ARG A 66 10.32 0.31 -13.69
N LEU A 67 10.20 1.25 -12.75
CA LEU A 67 8.92 1.86 -12.39
C LEU A 67 8.35 2.71 -13.54
N TRP A 68 9.18 3.48 -14.25
CA TRP A 68 8.76 4.19 -15.45
C TRP A 68 8.30 3.25 -16.57
N ASP A 69 9.01 2.16 -16.79
CA ASP A 69 8.63 1.15 -17.78
C ASP A 69 7.34 0.43 -17.39
N MET A 70 7.09 0.20 -16.10
CA MET A 70 5.81 -0.29 -15.60
C MET A 70 4.67 0.70 -15.89
N GLN A 71 4.86 1.98 -15.58
CA GLN A 71 3.86 3.03 -15.83
C GLN A 71 3.54 3.16 -17.33
N ARG A 72 4.56 3.12 -18.21
CA ARG A 72 4.37 3.15 -19.67
C ARG A 72 3.57 1.96 -20.18
N ARG A 73 3.87 0.75 -19.71
CA ARG A 73 3.13 -0.47 -20.08
C ARG A 73 1.68 -0.40 -19.61
N TRP A 74 1.43 0.11 -18.41
CA TRP A 74 0.08 0.36 -17.91
C TRP A 74 -0.69 1.32 -18.82
N ASP A 75 -0.10 2.48 -19.13
CA ASP A 75 -0.74 3.49 -19.97
C ASP A 75 -1.03 2.97 -21.39
N GLN A 76 -0.12 2.18 -21.97
CA GLN A 76 -0.32 1.53 -23.25
C GLN A 76 -1.51 0.56 -23.22
N ARG A 77 -1.58 -0.32 -22.21
CA ARG A 77 -2.70 -1.27 -22.02
C ARG A 77 -4.03 -0.55 -21.86
N MET A 78 -4.08 0.48 -21.02
CA MET A 78 -5.30 1.27 -20.79
C MET A 78 -5.76 2.00 -22.06
N ARG A 79 -4.84 2.54 -22.87
CA ARG A 79 -5.20 3.14 -24.17
C ARG A 79 -5.77 2.11 -25.15
N SER A 80 -5.22 0.90 -25.17
CA SER A 80 -5.66 -0.17 -26.08
C SER A 80 -7.02 -0.78 -25.74
N ALA A 81 -7.50 -0.66 -24.50
CA ALA A 81 -8.78 -1.23 -24.06
C ALA A 81 -10.02 -0.54 -24.67
N GLY A 82 -9.85 0.62 -25.34
CA GLY A 82 -10.93 1.33 -26.02
C GLY A 82 -11.85 2.09 -25.05
N SER A 83 -12.98 1.48 -24.67
CA SER A 83 -14.03 2.13 -23.88
C SER A 83 -13.64 2.34 -22.41
N ALA A 84 -14.31 3.29 -21.73
CA ALA A 84 -14.10 3.51 -20.30
C ALA A 84 -14.47 2.28 -19.45
N HIS A 85 -15.53 1.57 -19.83
CA HIS A 85 -15.94 0.33 -19.18
C HIS A 85 -14.88 -0.75 -19.31
N ASN A 86 -14.35 -0.97 -20.53
CA ASN A 86 -13.30 -1.97 -20.76
C ASN A 86 -12.01 -1.63 -20.00
N ARG A 87 -11.63 -0.34 -19.95
CA ARG A 87 -10.49 0.11 -19.13
C ARG A 87 -10.68 -0.24 -17.65
N PHE A 88 -11.89 -0.02 -17.12
CA PHE A 88 -12.20 -0.34 -15.73
C PHE A 88 -12.12 -1.85 -15.46
N ILE A 89 -12.75 -2.67 -16.29
CA ILE A 89 -12.68 -4.13 -16.15
C ILE A 89 -11.24 -4.63 -16.28
N LEU A 90 -10.48 -4.14 -17.26
CA LEU A 90 -9.07 -4.50 -17.43
C LEU A 90 -8.24 -4.12 -16.19
N ALA A 91 -8.46 -2.93 -15.63
CA ALA A 91 -7.77 -2.49 -14.43
C ALA A 91 -8.09 -3.40 -13.23
N GLN A 92 -9.35 -3.80 -13.05
CA GLN A 92 -9.76 -4.75 -12.01
C GLN A 92 -9.08 -6.11 -12.21
N THR A 93 -9.10 -6.66 -13.43
CA THR A 93 -8.49 -7.95 -13.73
C THR A 93 -6.99 -7.94 -13.44
N LEU A 94 -6.26 -6.93 -13.93
CA LEU A 94 -4.83 -6.79 -13.69
C LEU A 94 -4.50 -6.65 -12.20
N PHE A 95 -5.34 -5.92 -11.45
CA PHE A 95 -5.17 -5.76 -10.01
C PHE A 95 -5.37 -7.08 -9.26
N TRP A 96 -6.47 -7.78 -9.50
CA TRP A 96 -6.78 -9.02 -8.79
C TRP A 96 -5.82 -10.15 -9.15
N ASP A 97 -5.42 -10.25 -10.41
CA ASP A 97 -4.41 -11.18 -10.87
C ASP A 97 -3.09 -10.98 -10.11
N HIS A 98 -2.60 -9.74 -10.05
CA HIS A 98 -1.34 -9.44 -9.37
C HIS A 98 -1.44 -9.61 -7.84
N LEU A 99 -2.58 -9.24 -7.24
CA LEU A 99 -2.80 -9.43 -5.81
C LEU A 99 -2.74 -10.92 -5.44
N VAL A 100 -3.48 -11.76 -6.17
CA VAL A 100 -3.63 -13.19 -5.85
C VAL A 100 -2.36 -13.95 -6.19
N ASN A 101 -1.75 -13.67 -7.34
CA ASN A 101 -0.65 -14.49 -7.86
C ASN A 101 0.73 -14.02 -7.39
N GLU A 102 0.89 -12.75 -7.00
CA GLU A 102 2.21 -12.20 -6.62
C GLU A 102 2.22 -11.72 -5.16
N TRP A 103 1.30 -10.83 -4.77
CA TRP A 103 1.37 -10.19 -3.46
C TRP A 103 1.01 -11.13 -2.31
N VAL A 104 -0.10 -11.88 -2.43
CA VAL A 104 -0.52 -12.81 -1.37
C VAL A 104 0.56 -13.85 -1.07
N PRO A 105 1.17 -14.54 -2.05
CA PRO A 105 2.26 -15.47 -1.80
C PRO A 105 3.49 -14.78 -1.18
N THR A 106 3.89 -13.62 -1.69
CA THR A 106 5.05 -12.88 -1.16
C THR A 106 4.83 -12.48 0.30
N LEU A 107 3.63 -12.00 0.65
CA LEU A 107 3.29 -11.64 2.02
C LEU A 107 3.26 -12.86 2.96
N GLN A 108 2.81 -14.02 2.46
CA GLN A 108 2.87 -15.27 3.20
C GLN A 108 4.31 -15.73 3.43
N GLU A 109 5.18 -15.60 2.43
CA GLU A 109 6.60 -15.92 2.55
C GLU A 109 7.28 -15.02 3.60
N ILE A 110 7.06 -13.70 3.52
CA ILE A 110 7.59 -12.74 4.50
C ILE A 110 7.09 -13.08 5.91
N ARG A 111 5.79 -13.41 6.07
CA ARG A 111 5.24 -13.83 7.36
C ARG A 111 5.96 -15.07 7.89
N ASN A 112 6.17 -16.08 7.06
CA ASN A 112 6.83 -17.32 7.45
C ASN A 112 8.30 -17.08 7.86
N GLN A 113 9.01 -16.23 7.12
CA GLN A 113 10.38 -15.84 7.46
C GLN A 113 10.44 -15.11 8.82
N LEU A 114 9.53 -14.18 9.08
CA LEU A 114 9.45 -13.47 10.36
C LEU A 114 9.10 -14.41 11.53
N GLN A 115 8.20 -15.38 11.32
CA GLN A 115 7.86 -16.38 12.33
C GLN A 115 9.01 -17.36 12.60
N GLY A 116 9.73 -17.78 11.56
CA GLY A 116 10.94 -18.60 11.69
C GLY A 116 12.05 -17.88 12.47
N LEU A 117 12.22 -16.58 12.26
CA LEU A 117 13.15 -15.75 13.01
C LEU A 117 12.75 -15.62 14.50
N HIS A 118 11.46 -15.51 14.81
CA HIS A 118 10.98 -15.47 16.21
C HIS A 118 11.23 -16.80 16.94
N GLY A 119 11.13 -17.94 16.24
CA GLY A 119 11.47 -19.26 16.79
C GLY A 119 12.94 -19.40 17.18
N ILE A 120 13.85 -18.87 16.35
CA ILE A 120 15.31 -18.93 16.58
C ILE A 120 15.74 -18.01 17.73
N VAL A 121 15.13 -16.83 17.87
CA VAL A 121 15.42 -15.91 18.98
C VAL A 121 14.94 -16.48 20.32
N SER A 122 13.77 -17.12 20.35
CA SER A 122 13.22 -17.74 21.58
C SER A 122 14.00 -18.96 22.07
N THR A 123 14.73 -19.67 21.19
CA THR A 123 15.55 -20.83 21.57
C THR A 123 16.91 -20.42 22.13
N LYS A 124 17.45 -19.27 21.73
CA LYS A 124 18.74 -18.76 22.24
C LYS A 124 18.64 -18.13 23.63
N THR A 125 17.44 -17.70 24.06
CA THR A 125 17.23 -17.17 25.41
C THR A 125 17.04 -18.25 26.47
N ASN A 126 16.71 -19.48 26.07
CA ASN A 126 16.45 -20.60 27.00
C ASN A 126 17.62 -21.59 27.14
N SER A 127 18.76 -21.37 26.45
CA SER A 127 19.95 -22.22 26.53
C SER A 127 21.11 -21.62 27.33
N SER A 128 20.83 -20.58 28.14
CA SER A 128 21.77 -20.00 29.10
C SER A 128 21.26 -20.31 30.51
N GLY A 129 21.37 -21.57 30.91
CA GLY A 129 21.08 -22.07 32.25
C GLY A 129 22.04 -23.19 32.58
#